data_AF-A0A9N9RSK0-F1
#
_entry.id   AF-A0A9N9RSK0-F1
#
_cell.length_a   1.000
_cell.length_b   1.000
_cell.length_c   1.000
_cell.angle_alpha   90.00
_cell.angle_beta   90.00
_cell.angle_gamma   90.00
#
_symmetry.space_group_name_H-M   'P 1'
#
loop_
_entity.id
_entity.type
_entity.pdbx_description
1 polymer ?
#
loop_
_entity_poly.entity_id
_entity_poly.type
_entity_poly.pdbx_seq_one_letter_code
_entity_poly.pdbx_strand_id
1 'polypeptide(L)'
;MDDPNSIIQAQKEQIARYQTRLKDVVTAYKSLLNEKQALEAVLSAKKPKQEGEEGTETEEEDDKVESTAPISVLMDSIKTLSDEKKKMEASFLSDKKNLRQELQTKDIVIKDLQEKSKALELERQNLKTKLFSCDRILNDERHLKENLETQLNQLKTQFSQTSNSDKVINSLNQELSEVKKKLKSYENNKLKDDSNVLQTLQLEMENLKQQHMNNLMVEKQRANEANERNKKLTALHEERVQNLESRIAELSRNFAHYHQLRESDQKSIIQLKEKISQLQKPSDNFDDSLADTSCKKFSNVYQIIDELQKLKQLLVYENTKLEHPIDLTYIFPNSTNNDVTVVSAEKYALVKNEREKLVDENEVLKNQLTDQNESLKTLQEKVIVLNRNIDEYETEIKNKSISLINDLKAERTKNREVINNLEADYRSKISQLEQQLQKQRERSLMLLDEKENEIRALKTSYELFIPKKSSTDYEDETQSNGSRKPSTSQQHHLGMVLNQQNSNSSNSPETYMIFYSNELARKDLELSSVRKSKRECEELIRQTLKEKIMIQEELDEKIANLEQKVYYLEKMKSREGANLEYLKNVTISYLTTSDAQAKKKMLNAIGAVLKFDDSENILINNYFGKRK
;
A
#
# COMPACT_ATOMS: atom_id res chain seq x y z
N MET A 1 -1.91 26.74 1.48
CA MET A 1 -0.66 27.42 1.85
C MET A 1 -1.04 28.40 2.94
N ASP A 2 -1.00 27.95 4.18
CA ASP A 2 -1.43 28.77 5.31
C ASP A 2 -0.37 29.84 5.60
N ASP A 3 -0.81 31.10 5.62
CA ASP A 3 0.04 32.27 5.75
C ASP A 3 0.84 32.21 7.07
N PRO A 4 2.20 32.26 7.04
CA PRO A 4 3.04 32.18 8.24
C PRO A 4 2.70 33.26 9.28
N ASN A 5 2.12 34.39 8.86
CA ASN A 5 1.64 35.42 9.78
C ASN A 5 0.45 34.94 10.65
N SER A 6 -0.40 34.07 10.13
CA SER A 6 -1.54 33.51 10.86
C SER A 6 -1.08 32.61 12.02
N ILE A 7 -0.04 31.80 11.77
CA ILE A 7 0.54 30.90 12.79
C ILE A 7 1.20 31.72 13.91
N ILE A 8 1.94 32.78 13.56
CA ILE A 8 2.57 33.68 14.55
C ILE A 8 1.50 34.40 15.39
N GLN A 9 0.39 34.83 14.78
CA GLN A 9 -0.71 35.47 15.49
C GLN A 9 -1.39 34.50 16.48
N ALA A 10 -1.64 33.26 16.06
CA ALA A 10 -2.22 32.22 16.92
C ALA A 10 -1.30 31.87 18.11
N GLN A 11 0.02 31.76 17.87
CA GLN A 11 1.00 31.52 18.93
C GLN A 11 1.05 32.68 19.93
N LYS A 12 0.99 33.94 19.48
CA LYS A 12 0.94 35.11 20.36
C LYS A 12 -0.32 35.12 21.22
N GLU A 13 -1.47 34.77 20.64
CA GLU A 13 -2.72 34.69 21.40
C GLU A 13 -2.68 33.57 22.45
N GLN A 14 -2.09 32.43 22.11
CA GLN A 14 -1.94 31.32 23.05
C GLN A 14 -0.99 31.68 24.21
N ILE A 15 0.11 32.37 23.93
CA ILE A 15 1.03 32.88 24.96
C ILE A 15 0.31 33.89 25.87
N ALA A 16 -0.49 34.80 25.31
CA ALA A 16 -1.26 35.76 26.09
C ALA A 16 -2.25 35.05 27.03
N ARG A 17 -2.95 34.01 26.56
CA ARG A 17 -3.86 33.20 27.39
C ARG A 17 -3.11 32.50 28.53
N TYR A 18 -1.93 31.94 28.26
CA TYR A 18 -1.12 31.32 29.32
C TYR A 18 -0.60 32.35 30.34
N GLN A 19 -0.22 33.55 29.90
CA GLN A 19 0.20 34.62 30.81
C GLN A 19 -0.94 35.06 31.74
N THR A 20 -2.16 35.22 31.24
CA THR A 20 -3.32 35.54 32.07
C THR A 20 -3.59 34.43 33.07
N ARG A 21 -3.63 33.17 32.62
CA ARG A 21 -3.87 32.03 33.51
C ARG A 21 -2.79 31.88 34.58
N LEU A 22 -1.53 32.18 34.26
CA LEU A 22 -0.44 32.17 35.23
C LEU A 22 -0.60 33.29 36.27
N LYS A 23 -1.02 34.49 35.86
CA LYS A 23 -1.33 35.59 36.81
C LYS A 23 -2.47 35.21 37.75
N ASP A 24 -3.51 34.55 37.24
CA ASP A 24 -4.64 34.08 38.04
C ASP A 24 -4.21 32.98 39.03
N VAL A 25 -3.34 32.06 38.62
CA VAL A 25 -2.78 31.03 39.51
C VAL A 25 -1.88 31.66 40.59
N VAL A 26 -1.06 32.65 40.24
CA VAL A 26 -0.19 33.34 41.21
C VAL A 26 -1.01 34.15 42.21
N THR A 27 -2.10 34.79 41.78
CA THR A 27 -3.01 35.50 42.69
C THR A 27 -3.75 34.54 43.62
N ALA A 28 -4.24 33.42 43.11
CA ALA A 28 -4.84 32.35 43.91
C ALA A 28 -3.84 31.73 44.91
N TYR A 29 -2.58 31.55 44.52
CA TYR A 29 -1.54 31.07 45.42
C TYR A 29 -1.23 32.08 46.53
N LYS A 30 -1.20 33.39 46.22
CA LYS A 30 -1.03 34.45 47.22
C LYS A 30 -2.21 34.51 48.19
N SER A 31 -3.44 34.40 47.72
CA SER A 31 -4.61 34.36 48.60
C SER A 31 -4.59 33.14 49.50
N LEU A 32 -4.24 31.97 48.97
CA LEU A 32 -4.12 30.73 49.75
C LEU A 32 -2.99 30.83 50.79
N LEU A 33 -1.86 31.45 50.45
CA LEU A 33 -0.77 31.68 51.39
C LEU A 33 -1.20 32.61 52.54
N ASN A 34 -1.95 33.67 52.22
CA ASN A 34 -2.50 34.58 53.24
C ASN A 34 -3.51 33.86 54.13
N GLU A 35 -4.36 33.01 53.57
CA GLU A 35 -5.31 32.18 54.32
C GLU A 35 -4.59 31.18 55.23
N LYS A 36 -3.54 30.52 54.72
CA LYS A 36 -2.68 29.64 55.52
C LYS A 36 -2.03 30.40 56.68
N GLN A 37 -1.49 31.59 56.44
CA GLN A 37 -0.90 32.43 57.50
C GLN A 37 -1.94 32.86 58.53
N ALA A 38 -3.16 33.21 58.10
CA ALA A 38 -4.25 33.53 59.01
C ALA A 38 -4.65 32.31 59.86
N LEU A 39 -4.72 31.12 59.26
CA LEU A 39 -5.01 29.87 59.97
C LEU A 39 -3.89 29.50 60.95
N GLU A 40 -2.62 29.65 60.57
CA GLU A 40 -1.47 29.44 61.47
C GLU A 40 -1.48 30.44 62.64
N ALA A 41 -1.85 31.71 62.41
CA ALA A 41 -2.01 32.69 63.46
C ALA A 41 -3.13 32.33 64.44
N VAL A 42 -4.28 31.84 63.93
CA VAL A 42 -5.40 31.35 64.76
C VAL A 42 -5.00 30.09 65.54
N LEU A 43 -4.25 29.17 64.92
CA LEU A 43 -3.75 27.95 65.58
C LEU A 43 -2.72 28.27 66.67
N SER A 44 -1.86 29.26 66.43
CA SER A 44 -0.92 29.77 67.42
C SER A 44 -1.64 30.44 68.61
N ALA A 45 -2.68 31.23 68.34
CA ALA A 45 -3.52 31.83 69.39
C ALA A 45 -4.32 30.80 70.20
N LYS A 46 -4.57 29.61 69.64
CA LYS A 46 -5.33 28.51 70.28
C LYS A 46 -4.45 27.50 71.01
N LYS A 47 -3.12 27.63 70.98
CA LYS A 47 -2.22 26.83 71.84
C LYS A 47 -2.23 27.43 73.25
N PRO A 48 -2.67 26.68 74.28
CA PRO A 48 -2.52 27.13 75.67
C PRO A 48 -1.04 27.21 76.02
N LYS A 49 -0.62 28.34 76.59
CA LYS A 49 0.72 28.51 77.20
C LYS A 49 0.85 27.54 78.38
N GLN A 50 1.82 26.64 78.32
CA GLN A 50 2.34 25.90 79.47
C GLN A 50 3.85 26.15 79.57
N GLU A 51 4.21 27.07 80.47
CA GLU A 51 5.46 27.13 81.24
C GLU A 51 4.97 27.06 82.71
N GLY A 52 5.51 26.35 83.68
CA GLY A 52 6.58 25.36 83.83
C GLY A 52 6.47 24.81 85.28
N GLU A 53 7.47 24.05 85.70
CA GLU A 53 7.80 23.65 87.09
C GLU A 53 7.18 22.37 87.70
N GLU A 54 8.05 21.36 87.76
CA GLU A 54 8.38 20.44 88.86
C GLU A 54 7.32 19.95 89.87
N GLY A 55 7.26 18.62 90.02
CA GLY A 55 7.42 18.02 91.36
C GLY A 55 6.26 17.23 91.93
N THR A 56 6.52 15.92 92.08
CA THR A 56 6.09 15.00 93.17
C THR A 56 4.67 14.42 93.20
N GLU A 57 4.70 13.08 93.34
CA GLU A 57 3.64 12.12 93.61
C GLU A 57 2.89 12.42 94.92
N THR A 58 1.58 12.16 94.98
CA THR A 58 0.95 11.25 95.96
C THR A 58 -0.53 11.04 95.67
N GLU A 59 -0.95 9.80 95.92
CA GLU A 59 -2.29 9.21 95.83
C GLU A 59 -3.26 9.85 96.85
N GLU A 60 -4.55 10.01 96.55
CA GLU A 60 -5.74 9.22 96.98
C GLU A 60 -6.86 10.30 96.97
N GLU A 61 -8.13 10.14 96.61
CA GLU A 61 -9.13 9.12 96.87
C GLU A 61 -10.42 9.51 96.07
N ASP A 62 -11.16 8.50 95.64
CA ASP A 62 -12.62 8.41 95.48
C ASP A 62 -13.50 9.68 95.29
N ASP A 63 -14.13 9.83 94.10
CA ASP A 63 -15.56 10.20 94.03
C ASP A 63 -16.20 9.98 92.63
N LYS A 64 -17.32 9.26 92.64
CA LYS A 64 -18.54 9.38 91.80
C LYS A 64 -18.45 9.57 90.28
N VAL A 65 -18.79 8.47 89.60
CA VAL A 65 -19.91 8.32 88.64
C VAL A 65 -20.68 9.60 88.24
N GLU A 66 -20.13 10.43 87.34
CA GLU A 66 -20.93 11.35 86.49
C GLU A 66 -20.18 11.94 85.26
N SER A 67 -19.15 11.24 84.75
CA SER A 67 -18.24 11.79 83.71
C SER A 67 -18.27 11.06 82.36
N THR A 68 -19.13 10.07 82.14
CA THR A 68 -19.04 9.19 80.95
C THR A 68 -19.71 9.76 79.69
N ALA A 69 -20.74 10.60 79.81
CA ALA A 69 -21.44 11.19 78.66
C ALA A 69 -20.63 12.24 77.88
N PRO A 70 -19.93 13.22 78.50
CA PRO A 70 -19.08 14.15 77.75
C PRO A 70 -17.86 13.43 77.15
N ILE A 71 -17.35 12.38 77.80
CA ILE A 71 -16.27 11.55 77.28
C ILE A 71 -16.73 10.74 76.06
N SER A 72 -17.94 10.17 76.07
CA SER A 72 -18.46 9.44 74.90
C SER A 72 -18.69 10.36 73.70
N VAL A 73 -19.20 11.59 73.90
CA VAL A 73 -19.38 12.58 72.83
C VAL A 73 -18.05 13.05 72.24
N LEU A 74 -17.02 13.23 73.07
CA LEU A 74 -15.67 13.53 72.60
C LEU A 74 -15.05 12.34 71.86
N MET A 75 -15.29 11.11 72.33
CA MET A 75 -14.83 9.89 71.68
C MET A 75 -15.48 9.72 70.30
N ASP A 76 -16.77 10.01 70.17
CA ASP A 76 -17.49 10.03 68.90
C ASP A 76 -16.99 11.15 67.98
N SER A 77 -16.66 12.33 68.53
CA SER A 77 -16.08 13.44 67.76
C SER A 77 -14.65 13.15 67.29
N ILE A 78 -13.83 12.46 68.09
CA ILE A 78 -12.51 11.99 67.71
C ILE A 78 -12.62 10.91 66.64
N LYS A 79 -13.62 10.02 66.74
CA LYS A 79 -13.88 8.99 65.74
C LYS A 79 -14.32 9.60 64.41
N THR A 80 -15.24 10.57 64.41
CA THR A 80 -15.65 11.27 63.18
C THR A 80 -14.49 12.05 62.56
N LEU A 81 -13.70 12.77 63.36
CA LEU A 81 -12.49 13.44 62.88
C LEU A 81 -11.43 12.45 62.36
N SER A 82 -11.31 11.28 62.99
CA SER A 82 -10.38 10.26 62.53
C SER A 82 -10.84 9.59 61.24
N ASP A 83 -12.15 9.40 61.05
CA ASP A 83 -12.74 8.87 59.82
C ASP A 83 -12.72 9.91 58.69
N GLU A 84 -12.94 11.19 59.00
CA GLU A 84 -12.78 12.29 58.07
C GLU A 84 -11.32 12.47 57.65
N LYS A 85 -10.37 12.38 58.60
CA LYS A 85 -8.93 12.36 58.30
C LYS A 85 -8.55 11.19 57.40
N LYS A 86 -9.03 9.97 57.69
CA LYS A 86 -8.79 8.80 56.82
C LYS A 86 -9.38 9.00 55.43
N LYS A 87 -10.57 9.60 55.32
CA LYS A 87 -11.20 9.91 54.03
C LYS A 87 -10.41 10.93 53.23
N MET A 88 -9.90 11.97 53.89
CA MET A 88 -9.03 12.99 53.28
C MET A 88 -7.66 12.42 52.88
N GLU A 89 -7.08 11.53 53.69
CA GLU A 89 -5.85 10.81 53.34
C GLU A 89 -6.07 9.88 52.15
N ALA A 90 -7.20 9.19 52.09
CA ALA A 90 -7.57 8.34 50.95
C ALA A 90 -7.77 9.17 49.66
N SER A 91 -8.45 10.32 49.73
CA SER A 91 -8.59 11.20 48.57
C SER A 91 -7.25 11.78 48.12
N PHE A 92 -6.38 12.18 49.05
CA PHE A 92 -5.04 12.66 48.73
C PHE A 92 -4.17 11.59 48.07
N LEU A 93 -4.24 10.34 48.56
CA LEU A 93 -3.53 9.21 47.93
C LEU A 93 -4.06 8.91 46.53
N SER A 94 -5.37 8.98 46.34
CA SER A 94 -6.01 8.85 45.02
C SER A 94 -5.55 9.96 44.07
N ASP A 95 -5.59 11.22 44.51
CA ASP A 95 -5.17 12.36 43.71
C ASP A 95 -3.68 12.31 43.37
N LYS A 96 -2.83 11.90 44.32
CA LYS A 96 -1.40 11.66 44.09
C LYS A 96 -1.17 10.59 43.03
N LYS A 97 -1.99 9.53 43.00
CA LYS A 97 -1.92 8.49 41.97
C LYS A 97 -2.38 9.03 40.61
N ASN A 98 -3.47 9.78 40.57
CA ASN A 98 -3.99 10.41 39.36
C ASN A 98 -2.99 11.40 38.76
N LEU A 99 -2.39 12.27 39.58
CA LEU A 99 -1.33 13.20 39.19
C LEU A 99 -0.11 12.48 38.61
N ARG A 100 0.30 11.34 39.20
CA ARG A 100 1.39 10.52 38.66
C ARG A 100 1.04 9.92 37.30
N GLN A 101 -0.20 9.45 37.12
CA GLN A 101 -0.66 8.93 35.84
C GLN A 101 -0.74 10.03 34.78
N GLU A 102 -1.24 11.22 35.13
CA GLU A 102 -1.30 12.37 34.22
C GLU A 102 0.10 12.88 33.85
N LEU A 103 1.06 12.81 34.77
CA LEU A 103 2.46 13.12 34.47
C LEU A 103 3.04 12.11 33.47
N GLN A 104 2.79 10.81 33.67
CA GLN A 104 3.24 9.76 32.77
C GLN A 104 2.64 9.88 31.37
N THR A 105 1.33 10.20 31.26
CA THR A 105 0.72 10.41 29.94
C THR A 105 1.27 11.64 29.24
N LYS A 106 1.50 12.74 29.98
CA LYS A 106 2.17 13.93 29.43
C LYS A 106 3.60 13.63 28.99
N ASP A 107 4.37 12.85 29.76
CA ASP A 107 5.73 12.46 29.38
C ASP A 107 5.76 11.60 28.11
N ILE A 108 4.78 10.70 27.93
CA ILE A 108 4.63 9.93 26.68
C ILE A 108 4.33 10.87 25.50
N VAL A 109 3.36 11.78 25.66
CA VAL A 109 3.01 12.74 24.60
C VAL A 109 4.19 13.67 24.27
N ILE A 110 4.98 14.08 25.26
CA ILE A 110 6.18 14.90 25.04
C ILE A 110 7.22 14.10 24.23
N LYS A 111 7.44 12.82 24.55
CA LYS A 111 8.33 11.96 23.76
C LYS A 111 7.84 11.79 22.32
N ASP A 112 6.56 11.52 22.13
CA ASP A 112 5.97 11.39 20.79
C ASP A 112 6.09 12.69 19.98
N LEU A 113 5.88 13.85 20.61
CA LEU A 113 6.07 15.15 19.97
C LEU A 113 7.54 15.45 19.66
N GLN A 114 8.47 15.04 20.53
CA GLN A 114 9.91 15.14 20.27
C GLN A 114 10.35 14.26 19.10
N GLU A 115 9.84 13.04 18.99
CA GLU A 115 10.10 12.14 17.86
C GLU A 115 9.52 12.69 16.56
N LYS A 116 8.28 13.19 16.58
CA LYS A 116 7.68 13.87 15.42
C LYS A 116 8.46 15.12 15.00
N SER A 117 8.95 15.91 15.96
CA SER A 117 9.80 17.08 15.67
C SER A 117 11.11 16.68 15.00
N LYS A 118 11.77 15.62 15.48
CA LYS A 118 12.99 15.09 14.87
C LYS A 118 12.74 14.54 13.46
N ALA A 119 11.62 13.84 13.25
CA ALA A 119 11.24 13.33 11.94
C ALA A 119 11.00 14.46 10.93
N LEU A 120 10.27 15.51 11.33
CA LEU A 120 10.05 16.69 10.50
C LEU A 120 11.37 17.44 10.20
N GLU A 121 12.30 17.48 11.15
CA GLU A 121 13.60 18.11 10.95
C GLU A 121 14.47 17.33 9.95
N LEU A 122 14.44 15.99 10.01
CA LEU A 122 15.09 15.12 9.02
C LEU A 122 14.46 15.28 7.63
N GLU A 123 13.12 15.36 7.55
CA GLU A 123 12.43 15.61 6.28
C GLU A 123 12.80 16.98 5.71
N ARG A 124 12.90 18.02 6.55
CA ARG A 124 13.34 19.35 6.13
C ARG A 124 14.78 19.34 5.63
N GLN A 125 15.68 18.57 6.26
CA GLN A 125 17.05 18.40 5.77
C GLN A 125 17.06 17.68 4.41
N ASN A 126 16.26 16.63 4.23
CA ASN A 126 16.13 15.90 2.96
C ASN A 126 15.53 16.78 1.84
N LEU A 127 14.56 17.64 2.16
CA LEU A 127 14.03 18.60 1.20
C LEU A 127 15.08 19.66 0.84
N LYS A 128 15.88 20.11 1.82
CA LYS A 128 16.99 21.05 1.58
C LYS A 128 18.06 20.45 0.67
N THR A 129 18.45 19.20 0.87
CA THR A 129 19.43 18.52 -0.01
C THR A 129 18.89 18.31 -1.42
N LYS A 130 17.60 17.97 -1.56
CA LYS A 130 16.94 17.92 -2.86
C LYS A 130 16.92 19.28 -3.55
N LEU A 131 16.59 20.36 -2.83
CA LEU A 131 16.62 21.71 -3.37
C LEU A 131 18.01 22.08 -3.89
N PHE A 132 19.07 21.84 -3.10
CA PHE A 132 20.45 22.07 -3.54
C PHE A 132 20.82 21.23 -4.77
N SER A 133 20.32 20.00 -4.89
CA SER A 133 20.56 19.18 -6.08
C SER A 133 19.85 19.73 -7.32
N CYS A 134 18.63 20.24 -7.17
CA CYS A 134 17.89 20.89 -8.26
C CYS A 134 18.56 22.21 -8.68
N ASP A 135 19.03 23.02 -7.73
CA ASP A 135 19.74 24.27 -8.02
C ASP A 135 21.06 23.99 -8.76
N ARG A 136 21.75 22.90 -8.41
CA ARG A 136 22.96 22.45 -9.13
C ARG A 136 22.64 22.04 -10.56
N ILE A 137 21.60 21.23 -10.77
CA ILE A 137 21.16 20.82 -12.11
C ILE A 137 20.75 22.04 -12.96
N LEU A 138 20.04 23.00 -12.38
CA LEU A 138 19.67 24.24 -13.07
C LEU A 138 20.91 25.07 -13.48
N ASN A 139 21.94 25.13 -12.63
CA ASN A 139 23.19 25.80 -12.99
C ASN A 139 23.93 25.04 -14.11
N ASP A 140 23.97 23.72 -14.05
CA ASP A 140 24.59 22.89 -15.09
C ASP A 140 23.84 23.05 -16.44
N GLU A 141 22.51 23.09 -16.41
CA GLU A 141 21.67 23.37 -17.60
C GLU A 141 21.91 24.79 -18.15
N ARG A 142 22.07 25.80 -17.28
CA ARG A 142 22.42 27.17 -17.68
C ARG A 142 23.79 27.23 -18.35
N HIS A 143 24.80 26.58 -17.78
CA HIS A 143 26.13 26.51 -18.38
C HIS A 143 26.12 25.75 -19.71
N LEU A 144 25.35 24.65 -19.80
CA LEU A 144 25.19 23.92 -21.06
C LEU A 144 24.52 24.80 -22.13
N LYS A 145 23.48 25.55 -21.75
CA LYS A 145 22.82 26.51 -22.64
C LYS A 145 23.78 27.61 -23.11
N GLU A 146 24.56 28.19 -22.21
CA GLU A 146 25.57 29.20 -22.56
C GLU A 146 26.65 28.62 -23.50
N ASN A 147 27.08 27.38 -23.28
CA ASN A 147 28.00 26.68 -24.18
C ASN A 147 27.38 26.43 -25.57
N LEU A 148 26.10 26.05 -25.64
CA LEU A 148 25.41 25.86 -26.92
C LEU A 148 25.17 27.20 -27.63
N GLU A 149 24.85 28.27 -26.91
CA GLU A 149 24.71 29.62 -27.47
C GLU A 149 26.04 30.15 -27.99
N THR A 150 27.14 29.95 -27.27
CA THR A 150 28.48 30.31 -27.75
C THR A 150 28.88 29.48 -28.97
N GLN A 151 28.60 28.18 -29.01
CA GLN A 151 28.80 27.35 -30.22
C GLN A 151 27.92 27.81 -31.39
N LEU A 152 26.66 28.16 -31.16
CA LEU A 152 25.75 28.66 -32.19
C LEU A 152 26.23 30.03 -32.70
N ASN A 153 26.74 30.89 -31.82
CA ASN A 153 27.34 32.17 -32.19
C ASN A 153 28.67 31.98 -32.95
N GLN A 154 29.48 30.97 -32.61
CA GLN A 154 30.67 30.59 -33.36
C GLN A 154 30.30 30.04 -34.74
N LEU A 155 29.29 29.18 -34.84
CA LEU A 155 28.78 28.68 -36.12
C LEU A 155 28.15 29.79 -36.95
N LYS A 156 27.47 30.74 -36.33
CA LYS A 156 26.90 31.92 -36.99
C LYS A 156 27.98 32.86 -37.49
N THR A 157 29.05 33.07 -36.72
CA THR A 157 30.20 33.85 -37.17
C THR A 157 30.99 33.10 -38.25
N GLN A 158 31.15 31.78 -38.17
CA GLN A 158 31.72 30.95 -39.24
C GLN A 158 30.87 30.98 -40.51
N PHE A 159 29.54 30.94 -40.40
CA PHE A 159 28.63 31.12 -41.54
C PHE A 159 28.75 32.51 -42.14
N SER A 160 28.85 33.54 -41.28
CA SER A 160 29.05 34.92 -41.71
C SER A 160 30.44 35.12 -42.34
N GLN A 161 31.46 34.35 -41.93
CA GLN A 161 32.80 34.33 -42.54
C GLN A 161 32.85 33.46 -43.81
N THR A 162 31.95 32.48 -43.94
CA THR A 162 31.71 31.66 -45.14
C THR A 162 30.87 32.39 -46.19
N SER A 163 30.65 33.71 -46.02
CA SER A 163 30.22 34.66 -47.05
C SER A 163 31.17 34.79 -48.26
N ASN A 164 32.00 33.77 -48.51
CA ASN A 164 32.45 33.43 -49.86
C ASN A 164 31.24 33.11 -50.76
N SER A 165 30.13 32.58 -50.21
CA SER A 165 28.87 32.47 -50.94
C SER A 165 28.31 33.84 -51.33
N ASP A 166 28.41 34.87 -50.50
CA ASP A 166 27.96 36.23 -50.86
C ASP A 166 28.88 36.89 -51.88
N LYS A 167 30.19 36.62 -51.85
CA LYS A 167 31.12 37.04 -52.91
C LYS A 167 30.82 36.33 -54.23
N VAL A 168 30.53 35.02 -54.16
CA VAL A 168 30.12 34.21 -55.31
C VAL A 168 28.73 34.60 -55.81
N ILE A 169 27.79 34.96 -54.93
CA ILE A 169 26.47 35.48 -55.25
C ILE A 169 26.60 36.89 -55.83
N ASN A 170 27.50 37.73 -55.34
CA ASN A 170 27.76 39.05 -55.91
C ASN A 170 28.44 38.94 -57.28
N SER A 171 29.39 38.02 -57.47
CA SER A 171 29.94 37.73 -58.81
C SER A 171 28.90 37.10 -59.72
N LEU A 172 28.09 36.16 -59.23
CA LEU A 172 26.94 35.60 -59.97
C LEU A 172 25.88 36.66 -60.25
N ASN A 173 25.68 37.66 -59.38
CA ASN A 173 24.74 38.76 -59.57
C ASN A 173 25.29 39.78 -60.58
N GLN A 174 26.61 39.95 -60.62
CA GLN A 174 27.29 40.74 -61.64
C GLN A 174 27.20 40.03 -62.99
N GLU A 175 27.47 38.73 -63.03
CA GLU A 175 27.25 37.86 -64.20
C GLU A 175 25.77 37.79 -64.59
N LEU A 176 24.83 37.73 -63.64
CA LEU A 176 23.38 37.78 -63.88
C LEU A 176 22.93 39.16 -64.32
N SER A 177 23.60 40.23 -63.93
CA SER A 177 23.34 41.60 -64.41
C SER A 177 23.83 41.78 -65.84
N GLU A 178 24.99 41.21 -66.17
CA GLU A 178 25.50 41.14 -67.54
C GLU A 178 24.66 40.21 -68.42
N VAL A 179 24.25 39.06 -67.90
CA VAL A 179 23.32 38.12 -68.55
C VAL A 179 21.93 38.72 -68.62
N LYS A 180 21.45 39.52 -67.67
CA LYS A 180 20.18 40.28 -67.76
C LYS A 180 20.26 41.43 -68.75
N LYS A 181 21.42 42.10 -68.91
CA LYS A 181 21.64 43.07 -69.99
C LYS A 181 21.62 42.39 -71.35
N LYS A 182 22.24 41.20 -71.45
CA LYS A 182 22.15 40.33 -72.63
C LYS A 182 20.73 39.79 -72.83
N LEU A 183 20.02 39.42 -71.78
CA LEU A 183 18.65 38.91 -71.79
C LEU A 183 17.67 40.01 -72.18
N LYS A 184 17.81 41.26 -71.70
CA LYS A 184 17.04 42.41 -72.18
C LYS A 184 17.28 42.69 -73.67
N SER A 185 18.50 42.46 -74.16
CA SER A 185 18.77 42.51 -75.61
C SER A 185 18.18 41.33 -76.39
N TYR A 186 17.87 40.21 -75.71
CA TYR A 186 17.12 39.07 -76.24
C TYR A 186 15.60 39.15 -76.01
N GLU A 187 15.10 39.84 -74.98
CA GLU A 187 13.67 40.06 -74.68
C GLU A 187 13.05 41.06 -75.65
N ASN A 188 13.84 42.02 -76.16
CA ASN A 188 13.46 42.80 -77.35
C ASN A 188 13.29 41.94 -78.61
N ASN A 189 13.64 40.64 -78.56
CA ASN A 189 13.58 39.67 -79.65
C ASN A 189 12.95 38.33 -79.20
N LYS A 190 11.67 38.28 -78.83
CA LYS A 190 10.73 37.11 -78.87
C LYS A 190 9.68 37.25 -77.75
N LEU A 191 8.39 37.49 -77.96
CA LEU A 191 7.42 36.55 -78.55
C LEU A 191 7.55 35.07 -78.07
N LYS A 192 8.09 34.81 -76.87
CA LYS A 192 8.29 33.44 -76.33
C LYS A 192 7.63 33.16 -74.98
N ASP A 193 6.72 34.00 -74.51
CA ASP A 193 6.10 33.82 -73.18
C ASP A 193 5.07 32.70 -73.08
N ASP A 194 4.57 32.16 -74.19
CA ASP A 194 3.63 31.02 -74.15
C ASP A 194 4.30 29.67 -73.84
N SER A 195 5.63 29.56 -74.03
CA SER A 195 6.38 28.32 -73.77
C SER A 195 6.80 28.17 -72.30
N ASN A 196 7.03 29.28 -71.58
CA ASN A 196 7.49 29.25 -70.20
C ASN A 196 6.35 28.92 -69.23
N VAL A 197 5.15 29.42 -69.48
CA VAL A 197 3.95 29.13 -68.66
C VAL A 197 3.57 27.65 -68.72
N LEU A 198 3.67 27.04 -69.91
CA LEU A 198 3.43 25.60 -70.06
C LEU A 198 4.49 24.78 -69.32
N GLN A 199 5.75 25.21 -69.34
CA GLN A 199 6.83 24.53 -68.64
C GLN A 199 6.73 24.65 -67.11
N THR A 200 6.29 25.80 -66.59
CA THR A 200 6.02 25.94 -65.14
C THR A 200 4.84 25.10 -64.69
N LEU A 201 3.78 25.03 -65.51
CA LEU A 201 2.62 24.18 -65.22
C LEU A 201 3.00 22.68 -65.27
N GLN A 202 3.87 22.30 -66.21
CA GLN A 202 4.39 20.93 -66.29
C GLN A 202 5.24 20.56 -65.06
N LEU A 203 6.06 21.47 -64.57
CA LEU A 203 6.84 21.28 -63.34
C LEU A 203 5.96 21.24 -62.08
N GLU A 204 4.90 22.04 -62.02
CA GLU A 204 3.94 22.01 -60.91
C GLU A 204 3.15 20.69 -60.89
N MET A 205 2.73 20.20 -62.07
CA MET A 205 2.10 18.89 -62.23
C MET A 205 3.04 17.74 -61.83
N GLU A 206 4.33 17.85 -62.15
CA GLU A 206 5.34 16.86 -61.73
C GLU A 206 5.56 16.90 -60.21
N ASN A 207 5.63 18.08 -59.61
CA ASN A 207 5.77 18.25 -58.16
C ASN A 207 4.52 17.72 -57.43
N LEU A 208 3.31 18.03 -57.90
CA LEU A 208 2.07 17.47 -57.35
C LEU A 208 2.03 15.94 -57.48
N LYS A 209 2.51 15.39 -58.59
CA LYS A 209 2.63 13.94 -58.77
C LYS A 209 3.64 13.32 -57.80
N GLN A 210 4.79 13.96 -57.57
CA GLN A 210 5.77 13.52 -56.58
C GLN A 210 5.23 13.62 -55.15
N GLN A 211 4.55 14.71 -54.80
CA GLN A 211 3.89 14.87 -53.51
C GLN A 211 2.79 13.81 -53.29
N HIS A 212 1.97 13.53 -54.31
CA HIS A 212 0.97 12.47 -54.23
C HIS A 212 1.61 11.09 -54.07
N MET A 213 2.70 10.81 -54.79
CA MET A 213 3.46 9.56 -54.64
C MET A 213 4.05 9.42 -53.24
N ASN A 214 4.62 10.48 -52.69
CA ASN A 214 5.14 10.51 -51.32
C ASN A 214 4.03 10.31 -50.29
N ASN A 215 2.89 10.98 -50.45
CA ASN A 215 1.73 10.81 -49.58
C ASN A 215 1.16 9.39 -49.65
N LEU A 216 1.11 8.79 -50.84
CA LEU A 216 0.69 7.40 -51.03
C LEU A 216 1.68 6.43 -50.36
N MET A 217 2.98 6.70 -50.42
CA MET A 217 4.01 5.88 -49.76
C MET A 217 3.91 5.98 -48.24
N VAL A 218 3.71 7.19 -47.69
CA VAL A 218 3.52 7.42 -46.26
C VAL A 218 2.22 6.76 -45.78
N GLU A 219 1.11 6.90 -46.50
CA GLU A 219 -0.14 6.21 -46.17
C GLU A 219 0.01 4.69 -46.25
N LYS A 220 0.71 4.16 -47.25
CA LYS A 220 1.01 2.72 -47.34
C LYS A 220 1.88 2.26 -46.17
N GLN A 221 2.89 3.03 -45.77
CA GLN A 221 3.72 2.71 -44.62
C GLN A 221 2.90 2.76 -43.32
N ARG A 222 2.07 3.78 -43.14
CA ARG A 222 1.17 3.92 -41.98
C ARG A 222 0.17 2.77 -41.90
N ALA A 223 -0.39 2.34 -43.03
CA ALA A 223 -1.27 1.19 -43.13
C ALA A 223 -0.53 -0.13 -42.81
N ASN A 224 0.71 -0.29 -43.27
CA ASN A 224 1.54 -1.45 -42.94
C ASN A 224 1.87 -1.51 -41.45
N GLU A 225 2.27 -0.40 -40.83
CA GLU A 225 2.52 -0.35 -39.39
C GLU A 225 1.26 -0.62 -38.57
N ALA A 226 0.10 -0.11 -39.01
CA ALA A 226 -1.19 -0.41 -38.38
C ALA A 226 -1.52 -1.92 -38.50
N ASN A 227 -1.28 -2.52 -39.67
CA ASN A 227 -1.47 -3.95 -39.89
C ASN A 227 -0.52 -4.81 -39.05
N GLU A 228 0.76 -4.43 -38.91
CA GLU A 228 1.69 -5.14 -38.04
C GLU A 228 1.30 -5.04 -36.56
N ARG A 229 0.87 -3.86 -36.09
CA ARG A 229 0.36 -3.68 -34.74
C ARG A 229 -0.88 -4.54 -34.49
N ASN A 230 -1.81 -4.58 -35.45
CA ASN A 230 -3.01 -5.42 -35.37
C ASN A 230 -2.63 -6.92 -35.35
N LYS A 231 -1.72 -7.36 -36.22
CA LYS A 231 -1.22 -8.74 -36.23
C LYS A 231 -0.58 -9.15 -34.91
N LYS A 232 0.20 -8.27 -34.28
CA LYS A 232 0.78 -8.49 -32.95
C LYS A 232 -0.30 -8.60 -31.87
N LEU A 233 -1.31 -7.73 -31.89
CA LEU A 233 -2.44 -7.81 -30.94
C LEU A 233 -3.23 -9.11 -31.11
N THR A 234 -3.55 -9.49 -32.34
CA THR A 234 -4.23 -10.76 -32.62
C THR A 234 -3.41 -11.96 -32.15
N ALA A 235 -2.10 -11.97 -32.37
CA ALA A 235 -1.23 -13.04 -31.88
C ALA A 235 -1.22 -13.14 -30.35
N LEU A 236 -1.16 -12.01 -29.64
CA LEU A 236 -1.26 -11.98 -28.17
C LEU A 236 -2.63 -12.47 -27.67
N HIS A 237 -3.71 -12.12 -28.37
CA HIS A 237 -5.04 -12.62 -28.05
C HIS A 237 -5.17 -14.12 -28.33
N GLU A 238 -4.62 -14.62 -29.43
CA GLU A 238 -4.58 -16.03 -29.78
C GLU A 238 -3.77 -16.84 -28.76
N GLU A 239 -2.59 -16.37 -28.33
CA GLU A 239 -1.80 -17.00 -27.28
C GLU A 239 -2.58 -17.06 -25.95
N ARG A 240 -3.25 -15.95 -25.58
CA ARG A 240 -4.10 -15.92 -24.39
C ARG A 240 -5.25 -16.92 -24.49
N VAL A 241 -5.92 -16.99 -25.66
CA VAL A 241 -7.00 -17.95 -25.90
C VAL A 241 -6.46 -19.37 -25.81
N GLN A 242 -5.32 -19.67 -26.43
CA GLN A 242 -4.66 -20.97 -26.37
C GLN A 242 -4.30 -21.38 -24.93
N ASN A 243 -3.82 -20.45 -24.11
CA ASN A 243 -3.54 -20.69 -22.69
C ASN A 243 -4.81 -20.94 -21.87
N LEU A 244 -5.91 -20.25 -22.21
CA LEU A 244 -7.20 -20.51 -21.58
C LEU A 244 -7.76 -21.87 -22.02
N GLU A 245 -7.65 -22.22 -23.29
CA GLU A 245 -8.05 -23.52 -23.82
C GLU A 245 -7.23 -24.67 -23.23
N SER A 246 -5.91 -24.51 -23.08
CA SER A 246 -5.06 -25.50 -22.44
C SER A 246 -5.45 -25.69 -20.97
N ARG A 247 -5.71 -24.60 -20.24
CA ARG A 247 -6.18 -24.66 -18.86
C ARG A 247 -7.56 -25.30 -18.75
N ILE A 248 -8.48 -25.01 -19.68
CA ILE A 248 -9.79 -25.64 -19.75
C ILE A 248 -9.65 -27.14 -20.06
N ALA A 249 -8.72 -27.53 -20.94
CA ALA A 249 -8.43 -28.92 -21.25
C ALA A 249 -7.85 -29.68 -20.04
N GLU A 250 -6.93 -29.05 -19.29
CA GLU A 250 -6.42 -29.59 -18.02
C GLU A 250 -7.53 -29.77 -16.98
N LEU A 251 -8.38 -28.75 -16.79
CA LEU A 251 -9.52 -28.83 -15.87
C LEU A 251 -10.51 -29.91 -16.30
N SER A 252 -10.76 -30.04 -17.60
CA SER A 252 -11.64 -31.08 -18.15
C SER A 252 -11.05 -32.48 -17.95
N ARG A 253 -9.73 -32.64 -18.12
CA ARG A 253 -9.03 -33.90 -17.86
C ARG A 253 -9.06 -34.25 -16.37
N ASN A 254 -8.82 -33.28 -15.50
CA ASN A 254 -8.89 -33.47 -14.05
C ASN A 254 -10.31 -33.81 -13.60
N PHE A 255 -11.32 -33.13 -14.15
CA PHE A 255 -12.73 -33.44 -13.88
C PHE A 255 -13.08 -34.86 -14.34
N ALA A 256 -12.64 -35.27 -15.54
CA ALA A 256 -12.82 -36.63 -16.02
C ALA A 256 -12.13 -37.66 -15.10
N HIS A 257 -10.92 -37.37 -14.63
CA HIS A 257 -10.21 -38.23 -13.67
C HIS A 257 -10.95 -38.34 -12.33
N TYR A 258 -11.44 -37.22 -11.77
CA TYR A 258 -12.24 -37.24 -10.55
C TYR A 258 -13.57 -37.97 -10.73
N HIS A 259 -14.22 -37.83 -11.89
CA HIS A 259 -15.43 -38.57 -12.21
C HIS A 259 -15.15 -40.09 -12.27
N GLN A 260 -14.06 -40.50 -12.95
CA GLN A 260 -13.66 -41.89 -13.04
C GLN A 260 -13.28 -42.48 -11.68
N LEU A 261 -12.54 -41.72 -10.85
CA LEU A 261 -12.19 -42.13 -9.49
C LEU A 261 -13.44 -42.29 -8.63
N ARG A 262 -14.37 -41.33 -8.68
CA ARG A 262 -15.66 -41.41 -7.98
C ARG A 262 -16.48 -42.61 -8.43
N GLU A 263 -16.49 -42.94 -9.72
CA GLU A 263 -17.18 -44.13 -10.23
C GLU A 263 -16.53 -45.43 -9.75
N SER A 264 -15.19 -45.48 -9.71
CA SER A 264 -14.42 -46.59 -9.13
C SER A 264 -14.70 -46.76 -7.64
N ASP A 265 -14.74 -45.67 -6.88
CA ASP A 265 -15.05 -45.66 -5.46
C ASP A 265 -16.50 -46.09 -5.23
N GLN A 266 -17.45 -45.62 -6.03
CA GLN A 266 -18.85 -46.05 -5.95
C GLN A 266 -19.00 -47.55 -6.24
N LYS A 267 -18.29 -48.09 -7.24
CA LYS A 267 -18.24 -49.54 -7.52
C LYS A 267 -17.63 -50.30 -6.35
N SER A 268 -16.54 -49.81 -5.76
CA SER A 268 -15.89 -50.42 -4.59
C SER A 268 -16.80 -50.40 -3.36
N ILE A 269 -17.52 -49.31 -3.13
CA ILE A 269 -18.53 -49.19 -2.07
C ILE A 269 -19.66 -50.19 -2.29
N ILE A 270 -20.15 -50.36 -3.53
CA ILE A 270 -21.17 -51.37 -3.85
C ILE A 270 -20.65 -52.78 -3.57
N GLN A 271 -19.42 -53.10 -4.00
CA GLN A 271 -18.79 -54.41 -3.72
C GLN A 271 -18.59 -54.66 -2.23
N LEU A 272 -18.16 -53.64 -1.46
CA LEU A 272 -18.02 -53.75 -0.01
C LEU A 272 -19.38 -53.89 0.68
N LYS A 273 -20.41 -53.19 0.22
CA LYS A 273 -21.79 -53.39 0.70
C LYS A 273 -22.30 -54.80 0.39
N GLU A 274 -21.98 -55.33 -0.77
CA GLU A 274 -22.32 -56.70 -1.15
C GLU A 274 -21.56 -57.72 -0.29
N LYS A 275 -20.26 -57.54 -0.06
CA LYS A 275 -19.47 -58.38 0.86
C LYS A 275 -19.95 -58.29 2.30
N ILE A 276 -20.30 -57.11 2.79
CA ILE A 276 -20.90 -56.94 4.12
C ILE A 276 -22.25 -57.65 4.16
N SER A 277 -23.06 -57.59 3.10
CA SER A 277 -24.32 -58.33 3.01
C SER A 277 -24.11 -59.85 2.94
N GLN A 278 -23.04 -60.32 2.29
CA GLN A 278 -22.63 -61.72 2.26
C GLN A 278 -22.11 -62.20 3.62
N LEU A 279 -21.37 -61.35 4.36
CA LEU A 279 -20.89 -61.61 5.72
C LEU A 279 -21.97 -61.43 6.80
N GLN A 280 -23.02 -60.65 6.53
CA GLN A 280 -24.21 -60.55 7.40
C GLN A 280 -25.15 -61.75 7.28
N LYS A 281 -24.90 -62.69 6.35
CA LYS A 281 -25.46 -64.03 6.46
C LYS A 281 -24.70 -64.74 7.58
N PRO A 282 -25.36 -65.19 8.66
CA PRO A 282 -24.69 -65.82 9.77
C PRO A 282 -24.05 -67.13 9.27
N SER A 283 -22.74 -67.12 9.12
CA SER A 283 -21.97 -68.35 9.05
C SER A 283 -21.62 -68.70 10.48
N ASP A 284 -22.45 -69.57 11.07
CA ASP A 284 -21.98 -70.49 12.09
C ASP A 284 -20.78 -71.25 11.51
N ASN A 285 -19.66 -71.27 12.23
CA ASN A 285 -18.72 -72.39 12.38
C ASN A 285 -17.22 -72.01 12.40
N PHE A 286 -16.64 -72.25 13.59
CA PHE A 286 -15.30 -72.80 13.87
C PHE A 286 -14.05 -71.98 13.53
N ASP A 287 -12.93 -72.08 14.24
CA ASP A 287 -12.60 -72.36 15.65
C ASP A 287 -11.11 -72.06 15.77
N ASP A 288 -10.68 -71.78 16.99
CA ASP A 288 -9.31 -71.54 17.43
C ASP A 288 -8.52 -72.88 17.48
N SER A 289 -7.27 -72.93 16.98
CA SER A 289 -6.35 -74.06 17.26
C SER A 289 -4.96 -73.91 16.59
N LEU A 290 -3.99 -73.53 17.44
CA LEU A 290 -2.72 -74.24 17.73
C LEU A 290 -1.60 -74.34 16.68
N ALA A 291 -0.44 -73.86 17.15
CA ALA A 291 0.91 -74.21 16.74
C ALA A 291 1.28 -75.65 17.10
N ASP A 292 2.04 -76.33 16.22
CA ASP A 292 3.35 -76.96 16.49
C ASP A 292 3.69 -77.97 15.37
N THR A 293 4.92 -77.92 14.86
CA THR A 293 5.48 -79.05 14.09
C THR A 293 6.99 -79.17 14.33
N SER A 294 7.33 -80.24 15.05
CA SER A 294 8.68 -80.69 15.40
C SER A 294 9.51 -81.19 14.21
N CYS A 295 10.82 -80.94 14.21
CA CYS A 295 11.79 -81.60 13.33
C CYS A 295 12.85 -82.35 14.16
N LYS A 296 12.92 -83.68 14.02
CA LYS A 296 13.94 -84.56 14.64
C LYS A 296 15.13 -84.74 13.71
N LYS A 297 16.36 -84.70 14.25
CA LYS A 297 17.53 -85.41 13.70
C LYS A 297 18.39 -85.95 14.85
N PHE A 298 18.62 -87.26 14.86
CA PHE A 298 19.64 -87.91 15.67
C PHE A 298 20.70 -88.49 14.74
N SER A 299 21.98 -88.37 15.11
CA SER A 299 23.04 -89.24 14.54
C SER A 299 23.43 -90.38 15.50
N ASN A 300 22.50 -90.71 16.40
CA ASN A 300 22.32 -91.96 17.12
C ASN A 300 23.01 -92.13 18.49
N VAL A 301 22.38 -91.53 19.51
CA VAL A 301 22.62 -91.80 20.95
C VAL A 301 22.39 -93.28 21.31
N TYR A 302 21.53 -94.00 20.57
CA TYR A 302 21.26 -95.42 20.81
C TYR A 302 22.46 -96.33 20.50
N GLN A 303 23.34 -95.95 19.58
CA GLN A 303 24.59 -96.68 19.35
C GLN A 303 25.56 -96.52 20.53
N ILE A 304 25.59 -95.34 21.16
CA ILE A 304 26.42 -95.06 22.34
C ILE A 304 25.85 -95.79 23.58
N ILE A 305 24.52 -95.84 23.71
CA ILE A 305 23.84 -96.56 24.79
C ILE A 305 24.01 -98.08 24.64
N ASP A 306 23.95 -98.63 23.43
CA ASP A 306 24.13 -100.07 23.19
C ASP A 306 25.56 -100.53 23.50
N GLU A 307 26.59 -99.72 23.21
CA GLU A 307 27.97 -100.07 23.58
C GLU A 307 28.21 -99.97 25.09
N LEU A 308 27.63 -98.97 25.77
CA LEU A 308 27.66 -98.87 27.23
C LEU A 308 26.92 -100.02 27.92
N GLN A 309 25.81 -100.50 27.34
CA GLN A 309 25.09 -101.66 27.85
C GLN A 309 25.85 -102.98 27.64
N LYS A 310 26.56 -103.14 26.51
CA LYS A 310 27.42 -104.31 26.29
C LYS A 310 28.60 -104.37 27.26
N LEU A 311 29.25 -103.23 27.53
CA LEU A 311 30.31 -103.13 28.53
C LEU A 311 29.81 -103.36 29.96
N LYS A 312 28.62 -102.87 30.29
CA LYS A 312 27.95 -103.14 31.58
C LYS A 312 27.58 -104.62 31.74
N GLN A 313 27.08 -105.27 30.70
CA GLN A 313 26.77 -106.71 30.73
C GLN A 313 28.02 -107.58 30.86
N LEU A 314 29.13 -107.21 30.21
CA LEU A 314 30.42 -107.88 30.38
C LEU A 314 30.96 -107.76 31.81
N LEU A 315 30.79 -106.60 32.45
CA LEU A 315 31.24 -106.36 33.82
C LEU A 315 30.40 -107.14 34.85
N VAL A 316 29.08 -107.22 34.64
CA VAL A 316 28.18 -108.04 35.46
C VAL A 316 28.45 -109.53 35.26
N TYR A 317 28.72 -109.95 34.03
CA TYR A 317 29.05 -111.35 33.70
C TYR A 317 30.35 -111.81 34.37
N GLU A 318 31.41 -111.00 34.37
CA GLU A 318 32.66 -111.33 35.08
C GLU A 318 32.51 -111.26 36.61
N ASN A 319 31.60 -110.42 37.13
CA ASN A 319 31.28 -110.39 38.57
C ASN A 319 30.50 -111.62 39.06
N THR A 320 29.81 -112.34 38.17
CA THR A 320 29.13 -113.62 38.49
C THR A 320 30.03 -114.85 38.48
N LYS A 321 31.26 -114.73 37.97
CA LYS A 321 32.27 -115.81 37.96
C LYS A 321 33.16 -115.84 39.20
N LEU A 322 33.02 -114.87 40.11
CA LEU A 322 33.76 -114.81 41.37
C LEU A 322 32.93 -115.48 42.48
N GLU A 323 33.56 -116.32 43.31
CA GLU A 323 32.87 -117.08 44.38
C GLU A 323 32.21 -116.19 45.45
N HIS A 324 32.62 -114.93 45.54
CA HIS A 324 31.98 -113.89 46.35
C HIS A 324 31.71 -112.65 45.49
N PRO A 325 30.45 -112.38 45.11
CA PRO A 325 30.12 -111.23 44.29
C PRO A 325 30.41 -109.95 45.07
N ILE A 326 31.24 -109.09 44.51
CA ILE A 326 31.47 -107.75 45.05
C ILE A 326 30.19 -106.95 44.79
N ASP A 327 29.64 -106.34 45.84
CA ASP A 327 28.48 -105.48 45.73
C ASP A 327 28.85 -104.21 44.95
N LEU A 328 28.55 -104.23 43.64
CA LEU A 328 28.88 -103.16 42.69
C LEU A 328 28.20 -101.83 43.02
N THR A 329 27.26 -101.83 43.97
CA THR A 329 26.62 -100.64 44.52
C THR A 329 27.61 -99.71 45.25
N TYR A 330 28.82 -100.19 45.58
CA TYR A 330 29.85 -99.40 46.26
C TYR A 330 31.04 -98.95 45.39
N ILE A 331 31.17 -99.45 44.15
CA ILE A 331 32.08 -98.90 43.11
C ILE A 331 31.31 -98.05 42.10
N PHE A 332 30.02 -98.34 41.92
CA PHE A 332 29.01 -97.33 41.58
C PHE A 332 28.33 -96.84 42.87
N PRO A 333 29.05 -96.23 43.85
CA PRO A 333 28.32 -95.38 44.75
C PRO A 333 27.69 -94.35 43.81
N ASN A 334 26.38 -94.18 43.91
CA ASN A 334 25.66 -93.16 43.17
C ASN A 334 26.05 -91.74 43.67
N SER A 335 27.34 -91.50 43.95
CA SER A 335 28.03 -90.28 43.54
C SER A 335 28.07 -90.25 42.02
N THR A 336 26.88 -90.31 41.41
CA THR A 336 26.72 -89.78 40.10
C THR A 336 27.18 -88.33 40.21
N ASN A 337 28.22 -87.98 39.45
CA ASN A 337 28.42 -86.61 39.03
C ASN A 337 27.07 -86.00 38.63
N ASN A 338 26.06 -86.77 38.21
CA ASN A 338 24.68 -86.34 38.04
C ASN A 338 24.11 -85.44 39.14
N ASP A 339 24.45 -85.41 40.43
CA ASP A 339 23.79 -84.39 41.31
C ASP A 339 24.49 -83.04 41.30
N VAL A 340 25.83 -82.99 41.29
CA VAL A 340 26.57 -81.73 41.07
C VAL A 340 26.48 -81.28 39.61
N THR A 341 26.32 -82.22 38.68
CA THR A 341 26.22 -82.03 37.24
C THR A 341 24.78 -81.85 36.77
N VAL A 342 23.75 -82.32 37.48
CA VAL A 342 22.33 -81.94 37.29
C VAL A 342 22.10 -80.59 37.95
N VAL A 343 22.57 -80.31 39.16
CA VAL A 343 22.43 -78.96 39.74
C VAL A 343 23.25 -77.92 38.96
N SER A 344 24.44 -78.26 38.44
CA SER A 344 25.17 -77.35 37.54
C SER A 344 24.64 -77.36 36.11
N ALA A 345 24.06 -78.45 35.59
CA ALA A 345 23.36 -78.44 34.30
C ALA A 345 22.02 -77.69 34.36
N GLU A 346 21.31 -77.75 35.49
CA GLU A 346 20.09 -76.98 35.75
C GLU A 346 20.41 -75.50 35.88
N LYS A 347 21.45 -75.13 36.66
CA LYS A 347 21.94 -73.74 36.71
C LYS A 347 22.45 -73.27 35.35
N TYR A 348 23.17 -74.10 34.61
CA TYR A 348 23.62 -73.79 33.25
C TYR A 348 22.44 -73.67 32.27
N ALA A 349 21.40 -74.49 32.41
CA ALA A 349 20.18 -74.41 31.60
C ALA A 349 19.38 -73.15 31.91
N LEU A 350 19.29 -72.75 33.18
CA LEU A 350 18.68 -71.48 33.59
C LEU A 350 19.43 -70.28 33.03
N VAL A 351 20.76 -70.24 33.18
CA VAL A 351 21.60 -69.16 32.61
C VAL A 351 21.56 -69.17 31.08
N LYS A 352 21.49 -70.34 30.44
CA LYS A 352 21.34 -70.46 28.99
C LYS A 352 19.99 -69.91 28.52
N ASN A 353 18.90 -70.22 29.23
CA ASN A 353 17.56 -69.72 28.96
C ASN A 353 17.49 -68.19 29.19
N GLU A 354 18.11 -67.68 30.25
CA GLU A 354 18.22 -66.24 30.50
C GLU A 354 19.04 -65.53 29.42
N ARG A 355 20.16 -66.12 28.98
CA ARG A 355 20.95 -65.63 27.84
C ARG A 355 20.14 -65.65 26.54
N GLU A 356 19.33 -66.67 26.31
CA GLU A 356 18.47 -66.81 25.14
C GLU A 356 17.37 -65.73 25.14
N LYS A 357 16.71 -65.50 26.28
CA LYS A 357 15.77 -64.38 26.46
C LYS A 357 16.43 -63.03 26.21
N LEU A 358 17.64 -62.79 26.74
CA LEU A 358 18.38 -61.55 26.49
C LEU A 358 18.80 -61.40 25.03
N VAL A 359 19.04 -62.50 24.32
CA VAL A 359 19.33 -62.48 22.87
C VAL A 359 18.07 -62.14 22.10
N ASP A 360 16.94 -62.76 22.41
CA ASP A 360 15.64 -62.46 21.80
C ASP A 360 15.23 -61.00 22.06
N GLU A 361 15.40 -60.50 23.28
CA GLU A 361 15.18 -59.10 23.63
C GLU A 361 16.11 -58.16 22.85
N ASN A 362 17.38 -58.52 22.67
CA ASN A 362 18.30 -57.74 21.83
C ASN A 362 17.92 -57.76 20.35
N GLU A 363 17.38 -58.86 19.82
CA GLU A 363 16.89 -58.92 18.45
C GLU A 363 15.63 -58.06 18.26
N VAL A 364 14.69 -58.09 19.20
CA VAL A 364 13.52 -57.21 19.18
C VAL A 364 13.93 -55.75 19.24
N LEU A 365 14.87 -55.38 20.13
CA LEU A 365 15.39 -54.02 20.22
C LEU A 365 16.10 -53.59 18.94
N LYS A 366 16.86 -54.49 18.28
CA LYS A 366 17.47 -54.21 16.99
C LYS A 366 16.43 -53.95 15.90
N ASN A 367 15.37 -54.77 15.83
CA ASN A 367 14.28 -54.58 14.87
C ASN A 367 13.52 -53.27 15.11
N GLN A 368 13.26 -52.92 16.38
CA GLN A 368 12.68 -51.62 16.71
C GLN A 368 13.59 -50.45 16.29
N LEU A 369 14.91 -50.60 16.43
CA LEU A 369 15.88 -49.58 16.03
C LEU A 369 15.98 -49.47 14.50
N THR A 370 15.82 -50.56 13.75
CA THR A 370 15.72 -50.52 12.28
C THR A 370 14.44 -49.83 11.82
N ASP A 371 13.29 -50.15 12.42
CA ASP A 371 12.01 -49.51 12.09
C ASP A 371 12.04 -48.00 12.40
N GLN A 372 12.63 -47.62 13.53
CA GLN A 372 12.85 -46.22 13.87
C GLN A 372 13.78 -45.53 12.86
N ASN A 373 14.85 -46.18 12.42
CA ASN A 373 15.73 -45.64 11.38
C ASN A 373 15.03 -45.47 10.03
N GLU A 374 14.15 -46.40 9.63
CA GLU A 374 13.34 -46.25 8.42
C GLU A 374 12.34 -45.09 8.56
N SER A 375 11.70 -44.95 9.72
CA SER A 375 10.81 -43.82 10.01
C SER A 375 11.56 -42.48 10.00
N LEU A 376 12.80 -42.44 10.51
CA LEU A 376 13.66 -41.25 10.45
C LEU A 376 14.07 -40.94 9.01
N LYS A 377 14.41 -41.95 8.21
CA LYS A 377 14.77 -41.78 6.80
C LYS A 377 13.60 -41.24 5.97
N THR A 378 12.41 -41.80 6.14
CA THR A 378 11.20 -41.29 5.46
C THR A 378 10.85 -39.88 5.90
N LEU A 379 11.04 -39.54 7.18
CA LEU A 379 10.88 -38.18 7.67
C LEU A 379 11.92 -37.23 7.08
N GLN A 380 13.18 -37.65 6.97
CA GLN A 380 14.23 -36.89 6.29
C GLN A 380 13.91 -36.64 4.82
N GLU A 381 13.45 -37.65 4.09
CA GLU A 381 13.00 -37.51 2.69
C GLU A 381 11.82 -36.54 2.58
N LYS A 382 10.86 -36.61 3.51
CA LYS A 382 9.74 -35.67 3.56
C LYS A 382 10.20 -34.23 3.83
N VAL A 383 11.19 -34.04 4.71
CA VAL A 383 11.80 -32.71 4.95
C VAL A 383 12.48 -32.18 3.69
N ILE A 384 13.19 -33.03 2.95
CA ILE A 384 13.83 -32.63 1.68
C ILE A 384 12.79 -32.20 0.65
N VAL A 385 11.70 -32.96 0.49
CA VAL A 385 10.60 -32.62 -0.43
C VAL A 385 9.90 -31.33 0.01
N LEU A 386 9.63 -31.16 1.30
CA LEU A 386 9.02 -29.93 1.82
C LEU A 386 9.91 -28.71 1.60
N ASN A 387 11.22 -28.82 1.81
CA ASN A 387 12.17 -27.74 1.54
C ASN A 387 12.19 -27.39 0.06
N ARG A 388 12.20 -28.39 -0.83
CA ARG A 388 12.11 -28.17 -2.28
C ARG A 388 10.81 -27.46 -2.67
N ASN A 389 9.67 -27.85 -2.10
CA ASN A 389 8.39 -27.19 -2.36
C ASN A 389 8.41 -25.73 -1.85
N ILE A 390 9.03 -25.46 -0.70
CA ILE A 390 9.22 -24.09 -0.19
C ILE A 390 10.05 -23.27 -1.17
N ASP A 391 11.17 -23.81 -1.66
CA ASP A 391 12.02 -23.14 -2.65
C ASP A 391 11.24 -22.85 -3.95
N GLU A 392 10.45 -23.82 -4.43
CA GLU A 392 9.59 -23.66 -5.61
C GLU A 392 8.55 -22.53 -5.36
N TYR A 393 7.86 -22.52 -4.23
CA TYR A 393 6.94 -21.44 -3.88
C TYR A 393 7.63 -20.07 -3.73
N GLU A 394 8.84 -20.03 -3.18
CA GLU A 394 9.61 -18.79 -3.11
C GLU A 394 9.95 -18.27 -4.51
N THR A 395 10.38 -19.14 -5.43
CA THR A 395 10.68 -18.74 -6.81
C THR A 395 9.42 -18.26 -7.53
N GLU A 396 8.27 -18.90 -7.33
CA GLU A 396 7.00 -18.44 -7.89
C GLU A 396 6.61 -17.05 -7.35
N ILE A 397 6.74 -16.83 -6.04
CA ILE A 397 6.43 -15.53 -5.43
C ILE A 397 7.39 -14.46 -5.96
N LYS A 398 8.69 -14.78 -6.08
CA LYS A 398 9.69 -13.89 -6.67
C LYS A 398 9.34 -13.55 -8.13
N ASN A 399 8.94 -14.54 -8.93
CA ASN A 399 8.53 -14.34 -10.33
C ASN A 399 7.25 -13.51 -10.45
N LYS A 400 6.24 -13.77 -9.61
CA LYS A 400 5.00 -12.96 -9.54
C LYS A 400 5.30 -11.51 -9.13
N SER A 401 6.20 -11.32 -8.17
CA SER A 401 6.67 -10.00 -7.75
C SER A 401 7.38 -9.25 -8.90
N ILE A 402 8.27 -9.93 -9.62
CA ILE A 402 8.95 -9.35 -10.79
C ILE A 402 7.95 -8.99 -11.89
N SER A 403 6.96 -9.84 -12.17
CA SER A 403 5.89 -9.56 -13.14
C SER A 403 5.11 -8.31 -12.75
N LEU A 404 4.65 -8.21 -11.50
CA LEU A 404 3.92 -7.04 -11.00
C LEU A 404 4.77 -5.76 -11.05
N ILE A 405 6.06 -5.84 -10.74
CA ILE A 405 6.99 -4.71 -10.87
C ILE A 405 7.12 -4.27 -12.33
N ASN A 406 7.19 -5.21 -13.26
CA ASN A 406 7.28 -4.92 -14.69
C ASN A 406 5.98 -4.30 -15.23
N ASP A 407 4.82 -4.80 -14.81
CA ASP A 407 3.51 -4.23 -15.16
C ASP A 407 3.38 -2.79 -14.64
N LEU A 408 3.78 -2.55 -13.39
CA LEU A 408 3.78 -1.21 -12.79
C LEU A 408 4.75 -0.27 -13.53
N LYS A 409 5.93 -0.77 -13.94
CA LYS A 409 6.86 0.00 -14.79
C LYS A 409 6.24 0.33 -16.16
N ALA A 410 5.58 -0.62 -16.81
CA ALA A 410 4.94 -0.43 -18.10
C ALA A 410 3.75 0.57 -18.01
N GLU A 411 2.98 0.53 -16.93
CA GLU A 411 1.92 1.50 -16.68
C GLU A 411 2.48 2.89 -16.41
N ARG A 412 3.58 2.99 -15.65
CA ARG A 412 4.30 4.27 -15.45
C ARG A 412 4.85 4.85 -16.74
N THR A 413 5.40 4.04 -17.66
CA THR A 413 5.89 4.55 -18.94
C THR A 413 4.73 5.01 -19.82
N LYS A 414 3.63 4.27 -19.88
CA LYS A 414 2.42 4.69 -20.60
C LYS A 414 1.86 6.01 -20.06
N ASN A 415 1.76 6.15 -18.73
CA ASN A 415 1.29 7.40 -18.12
C ASN A 415 2.23 8.57 -18.41
N ARG A 416 3.55 8.32 -18.43
CA ARG A 416 4.54 9.34 -18.83
C ARG A 416 4.38 9.74 -20.30
N GLU A 417 4.14 8.78 -21.19
CA GLU A 417 3.87 9.05 -22.61
C GLU A 417 2.60 9.87 -22.81
N VAL A 418 1.51 9.55 -22.08
CA VAL A 418 0.26 10.31 -22.12
C VAL A 418 0.48 11.75 -21.64
N ILE A 419 1.22 11.95 -20.54
CA ILE A 419 1.57 13.29 -20.05
C ILE A 419 2.37 14.05 -21.10
N ASN A 420 3.40 13.42 -21.69
CA ASN A 420 4.22 14.05 -22.73
C ASN A 420 3.38 14.45 -23.96
N ASN A 421 2.43 13.61 -24.38
CA ASN A 421 1.54 13.91 -25.50
C ASN A 421 0.61 15.09 -25.17
N LEU A 422 0.01 15.11 -23.98
CA LEU A 422 -0.82 16.23 -23.52
C LEU A 422 0.00 17.53 -23.42
N GLU A 423 1.22 17.47 -22.89
CA GLU A 423 2.12 18.62 -22.85
C GLU A 423 2.48 19.11 -24.26
N ALA A 424 2.71 18.20 -25.21
CA ALA A 424 2.97 18.55 -26.61
C ALA A 424 1.76 19.23 -27.27
N ASP A 425 0.54 18.73 -27.02
CA ASP A 425 -0.70 19.32 -27.50
C ASP A 425 -0.92 20.72 -26.93
N TYR A 426 -0.69 20.92 -25.63
CA TYR A 426 -0.78 22.24 -25.01
C TYR A 426 0.29 23.19 -25.53
N ARG A 427 1.53 22.73 -25.74
CA ARG A 427 2.59 23.54 -26.37
C ARG A 427 2.22 23.95 -27.79
N SER A 428 1.66 23.03 -28.58
CA SER A 428 1.16 23.32 -29.93
C SER A 428 0.04 24.35 -29.89
N LYS A 429 -0.92 24.21 -28.95
CA LYS A 429 -2.01 25.16 -28.78
C LYS A 429 -1.54 26.56 -28.38
N ILE A 430 -0.56 26.64 -27.47
CA ILE A 430 0.08 27.89 -27.07
C ILE A 430 0.75 28.54 -28.29
N SER A 431 1.54 27.79 -29.06
CA SER A 431 2.20 28.28 -30.27
C SER A 431 1.20 28.84 -31.30
N GLN A 432 0.05 28.16 -31.48
CA GLN A 432 -1.03 28.66 -32.36
C GLN A 432 -1.62 29.99 -31.86
N LEU A 433 -1.87 30.12 -30.56
CA LEU A 433 -2.41 31.35 -29.96
C LEU A 433 -1.40 32.50 -30.04
N GLU A 434 -0.12 32.23 -29.79
CA GLU A 434 0.97 33.19 -29.97
C GLU A 434 1.06 33.66 -31.42
N GLN A 435 0.96 32.75 -32.39
CA GLN A 435 0.95 33.11 -33.81
C GLN A 435 -0.27 33.95 -34.19
N GLN A 436 -1.45 33.66 -33.66
CA GLN A 436 -2.65 34.47 -33.88
C GLN A 436 -2.49 35.88 -33.29
N LEU A 437 -1.92 35.98 -32.09
CA LEU A 437 -1.66 37.25 -31.43
C LEU A 437 -0.60 38.07 -32.19
N GLN A 438 0.44 37.41 -32.69
CA GLN A 438 1.45 38.03 -33.53
C GLN A 438 0.85 38.58 -34.84
N LYS A 439 0.01 37.79 -35.53
CA LYS A 439 -0.73 38.24 -36.71
C LYS A 439 -1.66 39.42 -36.41
N GLN A 440 -2.28 39.45 -35.24
CA GLN A 440 -3.11 40.59 -34.81
C GLN A 440 -2.26 41.84 -34.57
N ARG A 441 -1.09 41.70 -33.92
CA ARG A 441 -0.14 42.80 -33.74
C ARG A 441 0.36 43.34 -35.06
N GLU A 442 0.73 42.47 -36.00
CA GLU A 442 1.17 42.84 -37.35
C GLU A 442 0.07 43.58 -38.11
N ARG A 443 -1.17 43.07 -38.08
CA ARG A 443 -2.32 43.74 -38.69
C ARG A 443 -2.59 45.11 -38.05
N SER A 444 -2.48 45.21 -36.74
CA SER A 444 -2.66 46.48 -36.03
C SER A 444 -1.56 47.48 -36.35
N LEU A 445 -0.31 47.01 -36.48
CA LEU A 445 0.83 47.84 -36.85
C LEU A 445 0.72 48.33 -38.29
N MET A 446 0.34 47.46 -39.22
CA MET A 446 0.08 47.82 -40.62
C MET A 446 -1.05 48.86 -40.72
N LEU A 447 -2.13 48.71 -39.97
CA LEU A 447 -3.23 49.67 -39.95
C LEU A 447 -2.81 51.01 -39.32
N LEU A 448 -1.93 50.99 -38.33
CA LEU A 448 -1.34 52.20 -37.76
C LEU A 448 -0.43 52.91 -38.78
N ASP A 449 0.43 52.16 -39.49
CA ASP A 449 1.27 52.68 -40.57
C ASP A 449 0.44 53.28 -41.71
N GLU A 450 -0.65 52.62 -42.11
CA GLU A 450 -1.60 53.17 -43.10
C GLU A 450 -2.21 54.49 -42.62
N LYS A 451 -2.62 54.56 -41.34
CA LYS A 451 -3.17 55.78 -40.75
C LYS A 451 -2.13 56.88 -40.60
N GLU A 452 -0.89 56.54 -40.27
CA GLU A 452 0.21 57.50 -40.25
C GLU A 452 0.55 58.01 -41.65
N ASN A 453 0.52 57.15 -42.66
CA ASN A 453 0.70 57.53 -44.06
C ASN A 453 -0.43 58.45 -44.52
N GLU A 454 -1.68 58.16 -44.15
CA GLU A 454 -2.84 59.01 -44.41
C GLU A 454 -2.69 60.37 -43.70
N ILE A 455 -2.30 60.39 -42.41
CA ILE A 455 -2.01 61.62 -41.67
C ILE A 455 -0.88 62.40 -42.33
N ARG A 456 0.21 61.74 -42.75
CA ARG A 456 1.32 62.38 -43.47
C ARG A 456 0.85 62.96 -44.80
N ALA A 457 0.06 62.22 -45.58
CA ALA A 457 -0.50 62.71 -46.83
C ALA A 457 -1.43 63.92 -46.61
N LEU A 458 -2.29 63.87 -45.59
CA LEU A 458 -3.15 64.98 -45.19
C LEU A 458 -2.33 66.19 -44.75
N LYS A 459 -1.31 66.01 -43.90
CA LYS A 459 -0.39 67.08 -43.49
C LYS A 459 0.33 67.71 -44.68
N THR A 460 0.89 66.90 -45.57
CA THR A 460 1.54 67.38 -46.80
C THR A 460 0.55 68.14 -47.68
N SER A 461 -0.67 67.64 -47.85
CA SER A 461 -1.72 68.33 -48.60
C SER A 461 -2.15 69.66 -47.93
N TYR A 462 -2.24 69.68 -46.60
CA TYR A 462 -2.59 70.86 -45.82
C TYR A 462 -1.49 71.92 -45.89
N GLU A 463 -0.22 71.51 -45.83
CA GLU A 463 0.94 72.39 -45.98
C GLU A 463 1.10 72.92 -47.42
N LEU A 464 0.62 72.18 -48.43
CA LEU A 464 0.49 72.64 -49.82
C LEU A 464 -0.66 73.63 -50.02
N PHE A 465 -1.76 73.50 -49.27
CA PHE A 465 -2.95 74.36 -49.38
C PHE A 465 -2.92 75.59 -48.46
N ILE A 466 -2.01 75.66 -47.49
CA ILE A 466 -1.75 76.87 -46.70
C ILE A 466 -0.44 77.50 -47.17
N PRO A 467 -0.47 78.63 -47.91
CA PRO A 467 0.72 79.40 -48.17
C PRO A 467 1.31 79.88 -46.84
N LYS A 468 2.60 79.60 -46.61
CA LYS A 468 3.37 80.14 -45.49
C LYS A 468 3.17 81.66 -45.42
N LYS A 469 2.32 82.12 -44.48
CA LYS A 469 2.43 83.48 -43.95
C LYS A 469 3.61 83.49 -42.99
N SER A 470 4.65 84.18 -43.42
CA SER A 470 5.79 84.65 -42.64
C SER A 470 5.35 85.31 -41.33
N SER A 471 5.80 84.77 -40.19
CA SER A 471 5.93 85.42 -38.88
C SER A 471 6.10 84.33 -37.83
N THR A 472 7.04 84.31 -36.88
CA THR A 472 8.19 85.13 -36.49
C THR A 472 8.91 84.25 -35.45
N ASP A 473 10.22 84.39 -35.32
CA ASP A 473 10.99 83.91 -34.16
C ASP A 473 10.26 84.18 -32.84
N TYR A 474 10.24 83.21 -31.92
CA TYR A 474 10.52 83.45 -30.51
C TYR A 474 10.93 82.14 -29.83
N GLU A 475 11.97 82.29 -29.02
CA GLU A 475 12.71 81.30 -28.27
C GLU A 475 11.91 80.66 -27.12
N ASP A 476 12.39 79.47 -26.73
CA ASP A 476 12.59 78.99 -25.35
C ASP A 476 11.95 79.77 -24.18
N GLU A 477 11.17 79.08 -23.34
CA GLU A 477 11.57 78.79 -21.94
C GLU A 477 10.50 78.03 -21.12
N THR A 478 10.99 76.95 -20.51
CA THR A 478 10.72 76.35 -19.19
C THR A 478 9.62 76.84 -18.22
N GLN A 479 8.88 75.84 -17.70
CA GLN A 479 8.38 75.62 -16.32
C GLN A 479 7.46 76.64 -15.60
N SER A 480 6.26 76.20 -15.17
CA SER A 480 5.97 75.83 -13.76
C SER A 480 4.46 75.75 -13.42
N ASN A 481 4.18 74.82 -12.49
CA ASN A 481 3.02 74.59 -11.61
C ASN A 481 1.82 75.57 -11.51
N GLY A 482 0.63 74.98 -11.31
CA GLY A 482 -0.25 75.43 -10.21
C GLY A 482 -1.76 75.51 -10.46
N SER A 483 -2.47 74.41 -10.15
CA SER A 483 -3.77 74.33 -9.44
C SER A 483 -4.94 75.27 -9.76
N ARG A 484 -6.08 74.70 -10.22
CA ARG A 484 -7.43 74.79 -9.59
C ARG A 484 -8.50 74.01 -10.39
N LYS A 485 -9.30 73.19 -9.69
CA LYS A 485 -10.55 72.54 -10.16
C LYS A 485 -11.70 73.58 -10.28
N PRO A 486 -12.95 73.20 -10.57
CA PRO A 486 -13.50 72.60 -11.79
C PRO A 486 -14.67 73.45 -12.34
N SER A 487 -14.87 73.50 -13.66
CA SER A 487 -16.08 74.11 -14.24
C SER A 487 -16.72 73.17 -15.24
N THR A 488 -17.86 72.62 -14.82
CA THR A 488 -18.92 72.07 -15.65
C THR A 488 -19.28 73.05 -16.78
N SER A 489 -19.70 72.48 -17.91
CA SER A 489 -20.31 73.12 -19.09
C SER A 489 -19.36 73.26 -20.29
N GLN A 490 -19.30 72.22 -21.13
CA GLN A 490 -19.21 72.32 -22.60
C GLN A 490 -19.22 70.91 -23.24
N GLN A 491 -20.24 70.11 -22.94
CA GLN A 491 -20.73 69.15 -23.94
C GLN A 491 -21.56 69.99 -24.92
N HIS A 492 -21.10 70.26 -26.15
CA HIS A 492 -21.96 70.48 -27.34
C HIS A 492 -21.24 70.93 -28.63
N HIS A 493 -19.90 71.02 -28.71
CA HIS A 493 -19.24 71.52 -29.93
C HIS A 493 -18.56 70.50 -30.84
N LEU A 494 -18.65 69.19 -30.58
CA LEU A 494 -18.04 68.17 -31.45
C LEU A 494 -18.99 67.56 -32.51
N GLY A 495 -20.28 67.94 -32.49
CA GLY A 495 -21.31 67.37 -33.37
C GLY A 495 -21.47 68.05 -34.74
N MET A 496 -20.80 69.18 -35.00
CA MET A 496 -21.06 69.99 -36.20
C MET A 496 -20.00 69.94 -37.29
N VAL A 497 -18.85 69.30 -37.06
CA VAL A 497 -17.75 69.28 -38.04
C VAL A 497 -17.79 68.06 -38.97
N LEU A 498 -18.60 67.03 -38.68
CA LEU A 498 -18.66 65.81 -39.51
C LEU A 498 -19.62 65.87 -40.71
N ASN A 499 -20.35 66.96 -40.94
CA ASN A 499 -21.44 66.97 -41.91
C ASN A 499 -21.19 67.81 -43.19
N GLN A 500 -19.94 68.20 -43.47
CA GLN A 500 -19.67 69.13 -44.57
C GLN A 500 -18.52 68.78 -45.52
N GLN A 501 -18.07 67.53 -45.56
CA GLN A 501 -17.12 67.07 -46.58
C GLN A 501 -17.44 65.65 -47.04
N ASN A 502 -18.41 65.49 -47.94
CA ASN A 502 -18.44 64.41 -48.93
C ASN A 502 -19.53 64.64 -49.98
N SER A 503 -19.37 65.69 -50.78
CA SER A 503 -19.99 65.77 -52.10
C SER A 503 -19.11 64.99 -53.09
N ASN A 504 -19.36 63.67 -53.22
CA ASN A 504 -19.13 62.81 -54.41
C ASN A 504 -18.94 61.33 -54.02
N SER A 505 -20.02 60.67 -53.63
CA SER A 505 -20.26 59.28 -54.01
C SER A 505 -21.68 58.90 -53.60
N SER A 506 -22.43 58.43 -54.58
CA SER A 506 -23.72 57.77 -54.45
C SER A 506 -23.61 56.49 -53.62
N ASN A 507 -23.54 56.62 -52.29
CA ASN A 507 -23.79 55.54 -51.34
C ASN A 507 -24.73 56.08 -50.26
N SER A 508 -26.00 55.68 -50.36
CA SER A 508 -27.08 56.08 -49.48
C SER A 508 -26.76 55.83 -47.99
N PRO A 509 -27.33 56.63 -47.06
CA PRO A 509 -27.30 56.34 -45.62
C PRO A 509 -27.85 54.95 -45.28
N GLU A 510 -28.72 54.41 -46.14
CA GLU A 510 -29.26 53.05 -46.09
C GLU A 510 -28.18 51.96 -46.22
N THR A 511 -27.15 52.19 -47.03
CA THR A 511 -26.01 51.27 -47.18
C THR A 511 -25.17 51.19 -45.90
N TYR A 512 -24.93 52.33 -45.23
CA TYR A 512 -24.21 52.37 -43.96
C TYR A 512 -25.01 51.71 -42.83
N MET A 513 -26.34 51.91 -42.82
CA MET A 513 -27.24 51.25 -41.87
C MET A 513 -27.28 49.72 -42.08
N ILE A 514 -27.27 49.25 -43.33
CA ILE A 514 -27.21 47.83 -43.67
C ILE A 514 -25.89 47.21 -43.21
N PHE A 515 -24.74 47.86 -43.47
CA PHE A 515 -23.44 47.38 -43.01
C PHE A 515 -23.35 47.29 -41.49
N TYR A 516 -23.87 48.29 -40.77
CA TYR A 516 -23.93 48.26 -39.31
C TYR A 516 -24.85 47.15 -38.80
N SER A 517 -26.01 46.94 -39.42
CA SER A 517 -26.92 45.84 -39.06
C SER A 517 -26.28 44.47 -39.32
N ASN A 518 -25.51 44.34 -40.39
CA ASN A 518 -24.81 43.12 -40.76
C ASN A 518 -23.64 42.86 -39.81
N GLU A 519 -22.92 43.90 -39.38
CA GLU A 519 -21.88 43.79 -38.36
C GLU A 519 -22.46 43.37 -37.00
N LEU A 520 -23.61 43.93 -36.61
CA LEU A 520 -24.37 43.50 -35.42
C LEU A 520 -24.79 42.03 -35.52
N ALA A 521 -25.38 41.62 -36.64
CA ALA A 521 -25.78 40.24 -36.86
C ALA A 521 -24.59 39.27 -36.80
N ARG A 522 -23.43 39.67 -37.30
CA ARG A 522 -22.19 38.88 -37.22
C ARG A 522 -21.69 38.77 -35.78
N LYS A 523 -21.73 39.87 -35.01
CA LYS A 523 -21.42 39.84 -33.57
C LYS A 523 -22.42 38.99 -32.80
N ASP A 524 -23.70 39.05 -33.11
CA ASP A 524 -24.73 38.23 -32.46
C ASP A 524 -24.55 36.74 -32.77
N LEU A 525 -24.17 36.40 -34.00
CA LEU A 525 -23.82 35.02 -34.37
C LEU A 525 -22.55 34.53 -33.65
N GLU A 526 -21.51 35.36 -33.58
CA GLU A 526 -20.28 35.03 -32.83
C GLU A 526 -20.56 34.91 -31.33
N LEU A 527 -21.38 35.78 -30.78
CA LEU A 527 -21.75 35.76 -29.37
C LEU A 527 -22.66 34.55 -29.07
N SER A 528 -23.52 34.15 -30.01
CA SER A 528 -24.30 32.91 -29.94
C SER A 528 -23.42 31.67 -30.02
N SER A 529 -22.42 31.64 -30.91
CA SER A 529 -21.49 30.51 -31.05
C SER A 529 -20.60 30.37 -29.81
N VAL A 530 -20.09 31.48 -29.27
CA VAL A 530 -19.33 31.51 -28.01
C VAL A 530 -20.21 31.08 -26.84
N ARG A 531 -21.47 31.52 -26.76
CA ARG A 531 -22.42 31.05 -25.73
C ARG A 531 -22.74 29.56 -25.88
N LYS A 532 -22.80 29.03 -27.11
CA LYS A 532 -23.01 27.60 -27.36
C LYS A 532 -21.80 26.79 -26.89
N SER A 533 -20.59 27.17 -27.31
CA SER A 533 -19.35 26.53 -26.87
C SER A 533 -19.17 26.61 -25.35
N LYS A 534 -19.51 27.75 -24.73
CA LYS A 534 -19.53 27.88 -23.27
C LYS A 534 -20.47 26.86 -22.62
N ARG A 535 -21.70 26.73 -23.12
CA ARG A 535 -22.67 25.75 -22.59
C ARG A 535 -22.18 24.32 -22.76
N GLU A 536 -21.58 23.99 -23.90
CA GLU A 536 -20.98 22.67 -24.15
C GLU A 536 -19.85 22.38 -23.16
N CYS A 537 -18.93 23.33 -22.92
CA CYS A 537 -17.88 23.19 -21.92
C CYS A 537 -18.43 23.06 -20.49
N GLU A 538 -19.44 23.87 -20.12
CA GLU A 538 -20.10 23.78 -18.82
C GLU A 538 -20.82 22.43 -18.63
N GLU A 539 -21.41 21.87 -19.67
CA GLU A 539 -22.03 20.54 -19.65
C GLU A 539 -21.00 19.44 -19.47
N LEU A 540 -19.87 19.50 -20.18
CA LEU A 540 -18.74 18.57 -20.00
C LEU A 540 -18.17 18.65 -18.57
N ILE A 541 -18.06 19.86 -18.00
CA ILE A 541 -17.65 20.03 -16.60
C ILE A 541 -18.68 19.39 -15.65
N ARG A 542 -19.98 19.56 -15.89
CA ARG A 542 -21.01 18.92 -15.06
C ARG A 542 -20.98 17.40 -15.17
N GLN A 543 -20.77 16.85 -16.36
CA GLN A 543 -20.68 15.40 -16.59
C GLN A 543 -19.44 14.83 -15.88
N THR A 544 -18.27 15.42 -16.08
CA THR A 544 -17.03 14.98 -15.41
C THR A 544 -17.09 15.12 -13.89
N LEU A 545 -17.74 16.17 -13.36
CA LEU A 545 -17.98 16.29 -11.92
C LEU A 545 -18.91 15.20 -11.39
N LYS A 546 -19.97 14.86 -12.13
CA LYS A 546 -20.86 13.76 -11.76
C LYS A 546 -20.12 12.41 -11.76
N GLU A 547 -19.33 12.14 -12.79
CA GLU A 547 -18.49 10.94 -12.85
C GLU A 547 -17.49 10.89 -11.69
N LYS A 548 -16.85 12.02 -11.36
CA LYS A 548 -15.94 12.10 -10.21
C LYS A 548 -16.67 11.80 -8.89
N ILE A 549 -17.88 12.31 -8.69
CA ILE A 549 -18.68 12.04 -7.49
C ILE A 549 -19.03 10.54 -7.43
N MET A 550 -19.47 9.94 -8.54
CA MET A 550 -19.76 8.51 -8.59
C MET A 550 -18.54 7.65 -8.24
N ILE A 551 -17.37 7.97 -8.82
CA ILE A 551 -16.12 7.26 -8.51
C ILE A 551 -15.72 7.47 -7.05
N GLN A 552 -15.91 8.67 -6.51
CA GLN A 552 -15.64 8.95 -5.09
C GLN A 552 -16.55 8.12 -4.17
N GLU A 553 -17.85 8.05 -4.46
CA GLU A 553 -18.80 7.22 -3.70
C GLU A 553 -18.41 5.73 -3.76
N GLU A 554 -18.05 5.21 -4.95
CA GLU A 554 -17.56 3.83 -5.08
C GLU A 554 -16.27 3.57 -4.30
N LEU A 555 -15.36 4.55 -4.26
CA LEU A 555 -14.12 4.44 -3.48
C LEU A 555 -14.41 4.48 -1.98
N ASP A 556 -15.31 5.35 -1.54
CA ASP A 556 -15.72 5.46 -0.14
C ASP A 556 -16.42 4.17 0.33
N GLU A 557 -17.25 3.53 -0.51
CA GLU A 557 -17.81 2.21 -0.24
C GLU A 557 -16.74 1.11 -0.15
N LYS A 558 -15.74 1.13 -1.06
CA LYS A 558 -14.61 0.18 -1.01
C LYS A 558 -13.76 0.38 0.23
N ILE A 559 -13.50 1.63 0.63
CA ILE A 559 -12.78 1.97 1.85
C ILE A 559 -13.56 1.47 3.05
N ALA A 560 -14.86 1.74 3.16
CA ALA A 560 -15.69 1.26 4.26
C ALA A 560 -15.70 -0.27 4.36
N ASN A 561 -15.78 -0.98 3.24
CA ASN A 561 -15.70 -2.45 3.21
C ASN A 561 -14.32 -2.97 3.65
N LEU A 562 -13.24 -2.31 3.21
CA LEU A 562 -11.88 -2.66 3.62
C LEU A 562 -11.66 -2.37 5.11
N GLU A 563 -12.14 -1.24 5.61
CA GLU A 563 -12.11 -0.88 7.04
C GLU A 563 -12.87 -1.90 7.89
N GLN A 564 -14.06 -2.33 7.47
CA GLN A 564 -14.80 -3.40 8.14
C GLN A 564 -14.02 -4.71 8.15
N LYS A 565 -13.38 -5.06 7.03
CA LYS A 565 -12.56 -6.27 6.92
C LYS A 565 -11.29 -6.19 7.77
N VAL A 566 -10.64 -5.03 7.82
CA VAL A 566 -9.49 -4.78 8.71
C VAL A 566 -9.93 -4.86 10.15
N TYR A 567 -11.03 -4.21 10.55
CA TYR A 567 -11.60 -4.29 11.89
C TYR A 567 -11.92 -5.74 12.28
N TYR A 568 -12.54 -6.52 11.37
CA TYR A 568 -12.79 -7.94 11.58
C TYR A 568 -11.49 -8.73 11.78
N LEU A 569 -10.47 -8.51 10.95
CA LEU A 569 -9.18 -9.18 11.03
C LEU A 569 -8.36 -8.77 12.27
N GLU A 570 -8.43 -7.50 12.67
CA GLU A 570 -7.82 -7.01 13.91
C GLU A 570 -8.46 -7.67 15.13
N LYS A 571 -9.79 -7.84 15.11
CA LYS A 571 -10.50 -8.61 16.12
C LYS A 571 -10.08 -10.08 16.12
N MET A 572 -9.82 -10.67 14.96
CA MET A 572 -9.30 -12.05 14.83
C MET A 572 -7.83 -12.20 15.26
N LYS A 573 -7.05 -11.12 15.33
CA LYS A 573 -5.60 -11.18 15.59
C LYS A 573 -5.25 -11.60 17.01
N SER A 574 -6.10 -11.28 17.98
CA SER A 574 -5.92 -11.75 19.36
C SER A 574 -6.50 -13.16 19.51
N ARG A 575 -5.77 -14.05 20.20
CA ARG A 575 -6.26 -15.39 20.58
C ARG A 575 -7.59 -15.31 21.33
N GLU A 576 -7.77 -14.26 22.13
CA GLU A 576 -9.01 -13.98 22.86
C GLU A 576 -10.14 -13.53 21.92
N GLY A 577 -9.83 -12.80 20.84
CA GLY A 577 -10.81 -12.37 19.84
C GLY A 577 -11.26 -13.48 18.88
N ALA A 578 -10.35 -14.38 18.50
CA ALA A 578 -10.69 -15.61 17.79
C ALA A 578 -11.62 -16.52 18.64
N ASN A 579 -11.31 -16.66 19.93
CA ASN A 579 -12.17 -17.38 20.87
C ASN A 579 -13.55 -16.72 21.03
N LEU A 580 -13.63 -15.38 21.07
CA LEU A 580 -14.87 -14.63 21.22
C LEU A 580 -15.79 -14.77 19.99
N GLU A 581 -15.24 -14.78 18.78
CA GLU A 581 -16.04 -14.93 17.56
C GLU A 581 -16.42 -16.39 17.29
N TYR A 582 -15.54 -17.34 17.63
CA TYR A 582 -15.93 -18.75 17.72
C TYR A 582 -17.10 -18.92 18.70
N LEU A 583 -16.99 -18.33 19.90
CA LEU A 583 -18.06 -18.32 20.89
C LEU A 583 -19.33 -17.71 20.29
N LYS A 584 -19.27 -16.50 19.71
CA LYS A 584 -20.41 -15.84 19.06
C LYS A 584 -21.08 -16.74 18.01
N ASN A 585 -20.32 -17.40 17.16
CA ASN A 585 -20.86 -18.30 16.13
C ASN A 585 -21.51 -19.55 16.74
N VAL A 586 -20.92 -20.12 17.78
CA VAL A 586 -21.49 -21.26 18.50
C VAL A 586 -22.76 -20.84 19.26
N THR A 587 -22.81 -19.65 19.86
CA THR A 587 -23.99 -19.11 20.55
C THR A 587 -25.12 -18.80 19.57
N ILE A 588 -24.81 -18.20 18.41
CA ILE A 588 -25.81 -17.97 17.35
C ILE A 588 -26.35 -19.31 16.84
N SER A 589 -25.47 -20.29 16.59
CA SER A 589 -25.87 -21.64 16.17
C SER A 589 -26.70 -22.36 17.23
N TYR A 590 -26.41 -22.14 18.52
CA TYR A 590 -27.18 -22.69 19.64
C TYR A 590 -28.59 -22.09 19.70
N LEU A 591 -28.75 -20.79 19.39
CA LEU A 591 -30.04 -20.11 19.35
C LEU A 591 -30.89 -20.49 18.13
N THR A 592 -30.27 -20.74 16.98
CA THR A 592 -30.99 -21.06 15.73
C THR A 592 -31.28 -22.55 15.55
N THR A 593 -30.43 -23.43 16.09
CA THR A 593 -30.61 -24.88 15.96
C THR A 593 -31.72 -25.36 16.89
N SER A 594 -32.58 -26.28 16.41
CA SER A 594 -33.68 -26.85 17.21
C SER A 594 -33.36 -28.22 17.83
N ASP A 595 -32.30 -28.89 17.36
CA ASP A 595 -31.88 -30.21 17.85
C ASP A 595 -31.23 -30.14 19.24
N ALA A 596 -31.72 -30.98 20.17
CA ALA A 596 -31.24 -31.07 21.54
C ALA A 596 -29.81 -31.63 21.63
N GLN A 597 -29.41 -32.52 20.73
CA GLN A 597 -28.06 -33.10 20.73
C GLN A 597 -27.03 -32.10 20.19
N ALA A 598 -27.36 -31.38 19.11
CA ALA A 598 -26.56 -30.27 18.62
C ALA A 598 -26.41 -29.16 19.67
N LYS A 599 -27.49 -28.80 20.38
CA LYS A 599 -27.43 -27.84 21.50
C LYS A 599 -26.49 -28.27 22.61
N LYS A 600 -26.50 -29.55 23.00
CA LYS A 600 -25.56 -30.09 24.00
C LYS A 600 -24.10 -29.97 23.54
N LYS A 601 -23.81 -30.33 22.28
CA LYS A 601 -22.45 -30.21 21.72
C LYS A 601 -21.98 -28.75 21.66
N MET A 602 -22.85 -27.84 21.23
CA MET A 602 -22.56 -26.39 21.17
C MET A 602 -22.36 -25.80 22.58
N LEU A 603 -23.14 -26.22 23.57
CA LEU A 603 -23.00 -25.76 24.95
C LEU A 603 -21.71 -26.27 25.62
N ASN A 604 -21.31 -27.50 25.33
CA ASN A 604 -20.01 -28.02 25.77
C ASN A 604 -18.84 -27.23 25.13
N ALA A 605 -18.97 -26.85 23.86
CA ALA A 605 -17.98 -25.99 23.20
C ALA A 605 -17.94 -24.58 23.80
N ILE A 606 -19.10 -24.00 24.17
CA ILE A 606 -19.19 -22.74 24.92
C ILE A 606 -18.49 -22.85 26.28
N GLY A 607 -18.75 -23.93 27.04
CA GLY A 607 -18.13 -24.15 28.35
C GLY A 607 -16.63 -24.37 28.30
N ALA A 608 -16.12 -25.03 27.25
CA ALA A 608 -14.68 -25.20 27.02
C ALA A 608 -13.98 -23.87 26.72
N VAL A 609 -14.64 -22.95 26.01
CA VAL A 609 -14.09 -21.62 25.69
C VAL A 609 -14.15 -20.67 26.89
N LEU A 610 -15.20 -20.75 27.69
CA LEU A 610 -15.39 -19.94 28.90
C LEU A 610 -14.72 -20.51 30.16
N LYS A 611 -14.16 -21.72 30.08
CA LYS A 611 -13.51 -22.44 31.20
C LYS A 611 -14.44 -22.61 32.41
N PHE A 612 -15.65 -23.13 32.19
CA PHE A 612 -16.56 -23.47 33.29
C PHE A 612 -15.96 -24.52 34.22
N ASP A 613 -16.23 -24.35 35.51
CA ASP A 613 -15.80 -25.30 36.54
C ASP A 613 -16.53 -26.65 36.37
N ASP A 614 -15.93 -27.73 36.86
CA ASP A 614 -16.50 -29.08 36.74
C ASP A 614 -17.91 -29.19 37.35
N SER A 615 -18.19 -28.40 38.39
CA SER A 615 -19.52 -28.27 39.00
C SER A 615 -20.57 -27.67 38.05
N GLU A 616 -20.19 -26.66 37.26
CA GLU A 616 -21.03 -25.99 36.28
C GLU A 616 -21.28 -26.88 35.05
N ASN A 617 -20.27 -27.63 34.62
CA ASN A 617 -20.39 -28.64 33.57
C ASN A 617 -21.35 -29.79 33.96
N ILE A 618 -21.40 -30.15 35.25
CA ILE A 618 -22.36 -31.13 35.77
C ILE A 618 -23.79 -30.56 35.75
N LEU A 619 -23.99 -29.30 36.14
CA LEU A 619 -25.30 -28.63 36.06
C LEU A 619 -25.84 -28.56 34.62
N ILE A 620 -24.94 -28.27 33.68
CA ILE A 620 -25.25 -28.25 32.24
C ILE A 620 -25.66 -29.64 31.74
N ASN A 621 -24.92 -30.69 32.09
CA ASN A 621 -25.27 -32.05 31.70
C ASN A 621 -26.60 -32.52 32.31
N ASN A 622 -26.90 -32.08 33.54
CA ASN A 622 -28.17 -32.36 34.21
C ASN A 622 -29.37 -31.65 33.55
N TYR A 623 -29.19 -30.46 32.98
CA TYR A 623 -30.24 -29.75 32.25
C TYR A 623 -30.75 -30.53 31.02
N PHE A 624 -29.86 -31.20 30.28
CA PHE A 624 -30.24 -32.07 29.17
C PHE A 624 -30.66 -33.48 29.59
N GLY A 625 -30.19 -33.97 30.76
CA GLY A 625 -30.59 -35.26 31.32
C GLY A 625 -32.04 -35.32 31.81
N LYS A 626 -32.64 -34.16 32.15
CA LYS A 626 -34.04 -34.06 32.61
C LYS A 626 -35.09 -33.95 31.49
N ARG A 627 -34.69 -33.92 30.21
CA ARG A 627 -35.61 -33.90 29.05
C ARG A 627 -35.52 -35.18 28.21
N LYS A 628 -35.54 -36.34 28.87
CA LYS A 628 -35.88 -37.60 28.20
C LYS A 628 -37.33 -37.95 28.48
#